data_AF-A0A2U1YVB3-F1
#
_entry.id   AF-A0A2U1YVB3-F1
#
_cell.length_a   1.000
_cell.length_b   1.000
_cell.length_c   1.000
_cell.angle_alpha   90.00
_cell.angle_beta   90.00
_cell.angle_gamma   90.00
#
_symmetry.space_group_name_H-M   'P 1'
#
loop_
_entity.id
_entity.type
_entity.pdbx_description
1 polymer ?
#
loop_
_entity_poly.entity_id
_entity_poly.type
_entity_poly.pdbx_seq_one_letter_code
_entity_poly.pdbx_strand_id
1 'polypeptide(L)'
;MIDNRTAPYAAFLLRVGLGLLFLAHGLVLKVLTFTIPGTVGYFESIGYPGFFAYLVILGEIGGGLLLIAGVYTRWIALALLPIMIGATLQHVGNGWVFNSQGGGWEFPAFWTVLLVVQSLLGEGAFALKVPALNTQAARRELA
;
A
#
# COMPACT_ATOMS: atom_id res chain seq x y z
N MET A 1 -19.35 -17.70 8.87
CA MET A 1 -18.34 -18.04 9.89
C MET A 1 -16.95 -17.83 9.28
N ILE A 2 -15.99 -17.24 10.00
CA ILE A 2 -14.58 -17.13 9.58
C ILE A 2 -13.83 -18.39 10.07
N ASP A 3 -13.07 -19.06 9.20
CA ASP A 3 -12.20 -20.17 9.62
C ASP A 3 -10.91 -19.60 10.22
N ASN A 4 -10.79 -19.69 11.55
CA ASN A 4 -9.65 -19.14 12.29
C ASN A 4 -8.32 -19.86 12.01
N ARG A 5 -8.33 -21.05 11.41
CA ARG A 5 -7.10 -21.77 11.05
C ARG A 5 -6.45 -21.17 9.80
N THR A 6 -7.26 -20.69 8.86
CA THR A 6 -6.78 -20.16 7.57
C THR A 6 -6.81 -18.63 7.49
N ALA A 7 -7.62 -17.97 8.32
CA ALA A 7 -7.73 -16.50 8.35
C ALA A 7 -6.38 -15.76 8.50
N PRO A 8 -5.44 -16.18 9.37
CA PRO A 8 -4.13 -15.51 9.47
C PRO A 8 -3.32 -15.59 8.17
N TYR A 9 -3.43 -16.69 7.42
CA TYR A 9 -2.74 -16.88 6.14
C TYR A 9 -3.39 -16.06 5.02
N ALA A 10 -4.72 -15.93 5.02
CA ALA A 10 -5.42 -15.04 4.10
C ALA A 10 -4.99 -13.58 4.29
N ALA A 11 -4.91 -13.12 5.55
CA ALA A 11 -4.40 -11.78 5.87
C ALA A 11 -2.93 -11.59 5.47
N PHE A 12 -2.08 -12.61 5.68
CA PHE A 12 -0.69 -12.59 5.22
C PHE A 12 -0.57 -12.49 3.69
N LEU A 13 -1.34 -13.30 2.96
CA LEU A 13 -1.32 -13.30 1.50
C LEU A 13 -1.73 -11.95 0.93
N LEU A 14 -2.82 -11.36 1.45
CA LEU A 14 -3.25 -10.02 1.06
C LEU A 14 -2.16 -8.99 1.37
N ARG A 15 -1.58 -9.04 2.58
CA ARG A 15 -0.55 -8.10 3.04
C ARG A 15 0.67 -8.09 2.14
N VAL A 16 1.21 -9.28 1.82
CA VAL A 16 2.38 -9.42 0.96
C VAL A 16 2.04 -9.04 -0.48
N GLY A 17 0.88 -9.43 -0.99
CA GLY A 17 0.41 -9.04 -2.33
C GLY A 17 0.32 -7.53 -2.48
N LEU A 18 -0.30 -6.83 -1.52
CA LEU A 18 -0.37 -5.37 -1.48
C LEU A 18 1.03 -4.75 -1.46
N GLY A 19 1.92 -5.25 -0.59
CA GLY A 19 3.28 -4.73 -0.49
C GLY A 19 4.10 -4.92 -1.77
N LEU A 20 3.97 -6.08 -2.44
CA LEU A 20 4.62 -6.33 -3.72
C LEU A 20 4.10 -5.41 -4.84
N LEU A 21 2.79 -5.16 -4.89
CA LEU A 21 2.22 -4.22 -5.85
C LEU A 21 2.72 -2.80 -5.61
N PHE A 22 2.86 -2.38 -4.34
CA PHE A 22 3.46 -1.09 -4.01
C PHE A 22 4.92 -0.99 -4.42
N LEU A 23 5.71 -2.06 -4.24
CA LEU A 23 7.09 -2.10 -4.75
C LEU A 23 7.14 -2.07 -6.28
N ALA A 24 6.23 -2.75 -6.97
CA ALA A 24 6.14 -2.70 -8.41
C ALA A 24 5.85 -1.27 -8.91
N HIS A 25 4.96 -0.52 -8.25
CA HIS A 25 4.61 0.84 -8.67
C HIS A 25 5.61 1.90 -8.19
N GLY A 26 6.19 1.73 -7.02
CA GLY A 26 7.15 2.69 -6.45
C GLY A 26 8.57 2.46 -6.94
N LEU A 27 9.11 1.26 -6.75
CA LEU A 27 10.48 0.95 -7.12
C LEU A 27 10.60 0.67 -8.62
N VAL A 28 9.86 -0.31 -9.13
CA VAL A 28 10.05 -0.74 -10.53
C VAL A 28 9.56 0.34 -11.49
N LEU A 29 8.30 0.77 -11.37
CA LEU A 29 7.72 1.72 -12.32
C LEU A 29 8.29 3.15 -12.16
N LYS A 30 8.20 3.76 -10.96
CA LYS A 30 8.59 5.17 -10.78
C LYS A 30 10.10 5.36 -10.72
N VAL A 31 10.84 4.54 -9.96
CA VAL A 31 12.29 4.75 -9.79
C VAL A 31 13.12 4.13 -10.92
N LEU A 32 12.83 2.90 -11.34
CA LEU A 32 13.68 2.18 -12.31
C LEU A 32 13.25 2.40 -13.77
N THR A 33 11.95 2.41 -14.06
CA THR A 33 11.45 2.55 -15.43
C THR A 33 11.31 4.02 -15.84
N PHE A 34 10.55 4.82 -15.10
CA PHE A 34 10.36 6.24 -15.41
C PHE A 34 11.54 7.11 -14.98
N THR A 35 12.37 6.62 -14.05
CA THR A 35 13.36 7.40 -13.29
C THR A 35 12.71 8.44 -12.38
N ILE A 36 13.44 8.88 -11.35
CA ILE A 36 12.95 9.94 -10.45
C ILE A 36 12.61 11.22 -11.23
N PRO A 37 13.49 11.74 -12.12
CA PRO A 37 13.14 12.91 -12.93
C PRO A 37 11.91 12.71 -13.82
N GLY A 38 11.75 11.53 -14.44
CA GLY A 38 10.57 11.26 -15.27
C GLY A 38 9.27 11.16 -14.46
N THR A 39 9.33 10.61 -13.26
CA THR A 39 8.17 10.60 -12.35
C THR A 39 7.81 12.02 -11.89
N VAL A 40 8.79 12.86 -11.57
CA VAL A 40 8.56 14.27 -11.24
C VAL A 40 7.91 14.99 -12.41
N GLY A 41 8.44 14.83 -13.62
CA GLY A 41 7.88 15.43 -14.84
C GLY A 41 6.46 14.92 -15.14
N TYR A 42 6.15 13.65 -14.86
CA TYR A 42 4.79 13.13 -14.97
C TYR A 42 3.82 13.86 -14.05
N PHE A 43 4.16 14.01 -12.76
CA PHE A 43 3.31 14.75 -11.81
C PHE A 43 3.08 16.20 -12.24
N GLU A 44 4.12 16.87 -12.74
CA GLU A 44 4.00 18.24 -13.28
C GLU A 44 3.10 18.30 -14.51
N SER A 45 3.20 17.31 -15.41
CA SER A 45 2.38 17.24 -16.63
C SER A 45 0.87 17.08 -16.37
N ILE A 46 0.51 16.50 -15.22
CA ILE A 46 -0.89 16.34 -14.79
C ILE A 46 -1.33 17.44 -13.80
N GLY A 47 -0.50 18.47 -13.60
CA GLY A 47 -0.83 19.67 -12.83
C GLY A 47 -0.52 19.60 -11.33
N TYR A 48 0.17 18.55 -10.85
CA TYR A 48 0.63 18.48 -9.46
C TYR A 48 2.04 19.07 -9.30
N PRO A 49 2.36 19.67 -8.15
CA PRO A 49 3.74 20.00 -7.80
C PRO A 49 4.65 18.78 -7.85
N GLY A 50 5.81 18.89 -8.51
CA GLY A 50 6.77 17.79 -8.65
C GLY A 50 7.23 17.17 -7.32
N PHE A 51 7.20 17.94 -6.22
CA PHE A 51 7.51 17.42 -4.89
C PHE A 51 6.62 16.24 -4.46
N PHE A 52 5.36 16.18 -4.91
CA PHE A 52 4.47 15.05 -4.58
C PHE A 52 5.00 13.70 -5.10
N ALA A 53 5.76 13.69 -6.19
CA ALA A 53 6.37 12.46 -6.71
C ALA A 53 7.27 11.79 -5.64
N TYR A 54 8.04 12.57 -4.89
CA TYR A 54 8.92 12.04 -3.84
C TYR A 54 8.13 11.47 -2.67
N LEU A 55 7.04 12.13 -2.27
CA LEU A 55 6.16 11.63 -1.21
C LEU A 55 5.50 10.31 -1.61
N VAL A 56 5.04 10.20 -2.86
CA VAL A 56 4.44 8.97 -3.38
C VAL A 56 5.48 7.85 -3.50
N ILE A 57 6.67 8.13 -4.04
CA ILE A 57 7.76 7.14 -4.11
C ILE A 57 8.12 6.63 -2.71
N LEU A 58 8.31 7.53 -1.74
CA LEU A 58 8.62 7.16 -0.37
C LEU A 58 7.51 6.33 0.26
N GLY A 59 6.25 6.74 0.08
CA GLY A 59 5.09 6.05 0.62
C GLY A 59 4.93 4.65 0.03
N GLU A 60 4.99 4.50 -1.29
CA GLU A 60 4.84 3.21 -1.95
C GLU A 60 5.99 2.26 -1.63
N ILE A 61 7.25 2.71 -1.70
CA ILE A 61 8.38 1.84 -1.40
C ILE A 61 8.43 1.50 0.10
N GLY A 62 8.39 2.53 0.97
CA GLY A 62 8.48 2.35 2.41
C GLY A 62 7.28 1.58 2.96
N GLY A 63 6.07 1.95 2.55
CA GLY A 63 4.84 1.26 2.92
C GLY A 63 4.78 -0.17 2.38
N GLY A 64 5.23 -0.39 1.14
CA GLY A 64 5.33 -1.73 0.55
C GLY A 64 6.25 -2.66 1.35
N LEU A 65 7.45 -2.17 1.72
CA LEU A 65 8.39 -2.92 2.57
C LEU A 65 7.81 -3.22 3.95
N LEU A 66 7.20 -2.23 4.60
CA LEU A 66 6.61 -2.39 5.93
C LEU A 66 5.41 -3.36 5.92
N LEU A 67 4.57 -3.32 4.88
CA LEU A 67 3.52 -4.31 4.67
C LEU A 67 4.12 -5.71 4.49
N ILE A 68 5.12 -5.91 3.63
CA ILE A 68 5.74 -7.24 3.45
C ILE A 68 6.29 -7.77 4.77
N ALA A 69 7.00 -6.92 5.53
CA ALA A 69 7.55 -7.26 6.84
C ALA A 69 6.46 -7.49 7.91
N GLY A 70 5.25 -6.99 7.71
CA GLY A 70 4.15 -7.06 8.67
C GLY A 70 4.26 -6.08 9.82
N VAL A 71 5.07 -5.04 9.69
CA VAL A 71 5.30 -4.04 10.75
C VAL A 71 4.24 -2.96 10.68
N TYR A 72 3.50 -2.75 11.77
CA TYR A 72 2.41 -1.77 11.86
C TYR A 72 1.35 -1.90 10.75
N THR A 73 1.08 -3.13 10.30
CA THR A 73 0.25 -3.44 9.13
C THR A 73 -1.03 -2.59 9.03
N ARG A 74 -1.80 -2.47 10.13
CA ARG A 74 -3.03 -1.66 10.16
C ARG A 74 -2.76 -0.19 9.83
N TRP A 75 -1.79 0.43 10.48
CA TRP A 75 -1.51 1.85 10.34
C TRP A 75 -0.85 2.16 9.00
N ILE A 76 0.04 1.29 8.52
CA ILE A 76 0.65 1.44 7.20
C ILE A 76 -0.39 1.30 6.10
N ALA A 77 -1.32 0.33 6.20
CA ALA A 77 -2.40 0.21 5.24
C ALA A 77 -3.28 1.48 5.17
N LEU A 78 -3.58 2.08 6.32
CA LEU A 78 -4.32 3.35 6.38
C LEU A 78 -3.51 4.53 5.83
N ALA A 79 -2.20 4.60 6.12
CA ALA A 79 -1.32 5.65 5.64
C ALA A 79 -1.13 5.63 4.11
N LEU A 80 -1.34 4.47 3.48
CA LEU A 80 -1.29 4.30 2.02
C LEU A 80 -2.59 4.69 1.31
N LEU A 81 -3.70 4.89 2.04
CA LEU A 81 -4.98 5.27 1.46
C LEU A 81 -4.93 6.57 0.65
N PRO A 82 -4.32 7.68 1.13
CA PRO A 82 -4.27 8.92 0.35
C PRO A 82 -3.61 8.76 -1.01
N ILE A 83 -2.58 7.91 -1.12
CA ILE A 83 -1.91 7.62 -2.39
C ILE A 83 -2.86 6.91 -3.35
N MET A 84 -3.58 5.90 -2.87
CA MET A 84 -4.52 5.13 -3.71
C MET A 84 -5.78 5.91 -4.07
N ILE A 85 -6.29 6.75 -3.16
CA ILE A 85 -7.38 7.68 -3.47
C ILE A 85 -6.92 8.69 -4.53
N GLY A 86 -5.72 9.26 -4.40
CA GLY A 86 -5.15 10.16 -5.40
C GLY A 86 -5.00 9.49 -6.78
N ALA A 87 -4.52 8.25 -6.80
CA ALA A 87 -4.46 7.44 -8.03
C ALA A 87 -5.87 7.19 -8.60
N THR A 88 -6.85 6.81 -7.79
CA THR A 88 -8.24 6.63 -8.26
C THR A 88 -8.76 7.90 -8.92
N LEU A 89 -8.60 9.05 -8.27
CA LEU A 89 -9.06 10.34 -8.80
C LEU A 89 -8.39 10.70 -10.13
N GLN A 90 -7.08 10.46 -10.24
CA GLN A 90 -6.32 10.71 -11.47
C GLN A 90 -6.83 9.88 -12.67
N HIS A 91 -7.39 8.70 -12.41
CA HIS A 91 -7.87 7.78 -13.45
C HIS A 91 -9.37 7.91 -13.75
N VAL A 92 -10.15 8.72 -13.02
CA VAL A 92 -11.62 8.84 -13.25
C VAL A 92 -11.94 9.27 -14.69
N GLY A 93 -11.13 10.18 -15.26
CA GLY A 93 -11.30 10.66 -16.64
C GLY A 93 -11.07 9.60 -17.72
N ASN A 94 -10.39 8.49 -17.39
CA ASN A 94 -10.11 7.39 -18.32
C ASN A 94 -11.26 6.39 -18.45
N GLY A 95 -12.31 6.50 -17.63
CA GLY A 95 -13.39 5.50 -17.57
C GLY A 95 -13.11 4.35 -16.59
N TRP A 96 -14.05 3.41 -16.48
CA TRP A 96 -14.01 2.35 -15.46
C TRP A 96 -12.91 1.31 -15.75
N VAL A 97 -12.92 0.73 -16.95
CA VAL A 97 -12.17 -0.49 -17.30
C VAL A 97 -10.69 -0.24 -17.62
N PHE A 98 -9.81 -1.15 -17.17
CA PHE A 98 -8.37 -1.12 -17.41
C PHE A 98 -7.97 -1.22 -18.91
N ASN A 99 -8.93 -1.41 -19.81
CA ASN A 99 -8.70 -1.39 -21.25
C ASN A 99 -8.59 0.04 -21.83
N SER A 100 -8.93 1.07 -21.05
CA SER A 100 -8.78 2.45 -21.46
C SER A 100 -7.32 2.85 -21.59
N GLN A 101 -7.01 3.75 -22.52
CA GLN A 101 -5.69 4.37 -22.61
C GLN A 101 -5.36 5.07 -21.28
N GLY A 102 -4.24 4.71 -20.66
CA GLY A 102 -3.85 5.19 -19.33
C GLY A 102 -4.46 4.39 -18.16
N GLY A 103 -5.28 3.36 -18.42
CA GLY A 103 -5.91 2.50 -17.42
C GLY A 103 -7.10 3.16 -16.72
N GLY A 104 -8.18 2.41 -16.51
CA GLY A 104 -9.39 2.87 -15.81
C GLY A 104 -9.26 2.91 -14.29
N TRP A 105 -10.20 3.60 -13.64
CA TRP A 105 -10.14 3.89 -12.20
C TRP A 105 -10.51 2.70 -11.29
N GLU A 106 -11.05 1.62 -11.84
CA GLU A 106 -11.43 0.41 -11.08
C GLU A 106 -10.27 -0.23 -10.32
N PHE A 107 -9.09 -0.22 -10.94
CA PHE A 107 -7.91 -0.89 -10.41
C PHE A 107 -7.40 -0.20 -9.13
N PRO A 108 -7.08 1.12 -9.13
CA PRO A 108 -6.70 1.81 -7.90
C PRO A 108 -7.85 1.90 -6.87
N ALA A 109 -9.11 1.95 -7.32
CA ALA A 109 -10.26 1.93 -6.40
C ALA A 109 -10.38 0.59 -5.66
N PHE A 110 -10.23 -0.53 -6.37
CA PHE A 110 -10.24 -1.84 -5.75
C PHE A 110 -9.06 -2.00 -4.79
N TRP A 111 -7.87 -1.50 -5.15
CA TRP A 111 -6.71 -1.49 -4.26
C TRP A 111 -6.98 -0.67 -2.98
N THR A 112 -7.65 0.47 -3.09
CA THR A 112 -8.09 1.26 -1.92
C THR A 112 -8.97 0.43 -0.97
N VAL A 113 -9.93 -0.33 -1.51
CA VAL A 113 -10.77 -1.23 -0.70
C VAL A 113 -9.93 -2.31 -0.03
N LEU A 114 -8.97 -2.90 -0.75
CA LEU A 114 -8.09 -3.93 -0.19
C LEU A 114 -7.20 -3.41 0.95
N LEU A 115 -6.76 -2.14 0.90
CA LEU A 115 -6.06 -1.50 2.00
C LEU A 115 -6.95 -1.39 3.25
N VAL A 116 -8.22 -1.00 3.07
CA VAL A 116 -9.19 -0.98 4.17
C VAL A 116 -9.38 -2.39 4.73
N VAL A 117 -9.58 -3.40 3.88
CA VAL A 117 -9.69 -4.80 4.29
C VAL A 117 -8.47 -5.25 5.08
N GLN A 118 -7.25 -4.98 4.60
CA GLN A 118 -6.02 -5.33 5.30
C GLN A 118 -5.95 -4.65 6.68
N SER A 119 -6.35 -3.38 6.76
CA SER A 119 -6.35 -2.64 8.03
C SER A 119 -7.31 -3.24 9.06
N LEU A 120 -8.44 -3.81 8.59
CA LEU A 120 -9.43 -4.48 9.43
C LEU A 120 -8.97 -5.87 9.86
N LEU A 121 -8.40 -6.66 8.95
CA LEU A 121 -7.89 -8.01 9.21
C LEU A 121 -6.68 -8.03 10.15
N GLY A 122 -5.84 -6.99 10.11
CA GLY A 122 -4.62 -6.90 10.92
C GLY A 122 -3.40 -7.51 10.24
N GLU A 123 -2.41 -7.95 11.02
CA GLU A 123 -1.08 -8.30 10.53
C GLU A 123 -0.94 -9.70 9.95
N GLY A 124 -1.82 -10.65 10.31
CA GLY A 124 -1.81 -12.02 9.80
C GLY A 124 -0.61 -12.86 10.25
N ALA A 125 -0.39 -13.98 9.57
CA ALA A 125 0.75 -14.86 9.82
C ALA A 125 2.09 -14.17 9.48
N PHE A 126 3.18 -14.63 10.10
CA PHE A 126 4.56 -14.21 9.81
C PHE A 126 4.85 -12.70 9.90
N ALA A 127 4.04 -11.94 10.64
CA ALA A 127 4.35 -10.55 10.96
C ALA A 127 5.56 -10.47 11.91
N LEU A 128 6.51 -9.57 11.61
CA LEU A 128 7.64 -9.33 12.50
C LEU A 128 7.14 -8.69 13.81
N LYS A 129 7.41 -9.36 14.93
CA LYS A 129 7.14 -8.83 16.26
C LYS A 129 8.30 -7.94 16.68
N VAL A 130 8.06 -6.63 16.78
CA VAL A 130 9.06 -5.69 17.29
C VAL A 130 8.84 -5.51 18.79
N PRO A 131 9.74 -5.98 19.68
CA PRO A 131 9.52 -6.01 21.13
C PRO A 131 9.25 -4.62 21.72
N ALA A 132 9.98 -3.60 21.27
CA ALA A 132 9.80 -2.20 21.70
C ALA A 132 8.41 -1.62 21.35
N LEU A 133 7.67 -2.28 20.45
CA LEU A 133 6.40 -1.82 19.90
C LEU A 133 5.24 -2.72 20.34
N ASN A 134 5.53 -3.79 21.11
CA ASN A 134 4.56 -4.77 21.56
C ASN A 134 4.23 -4.54 23.05
N THR A 135 3.42 -3.51 23.32
CA THR A 135 3.06 -3.06 24.69
C THR A 135 2.35 -4.12 25.54
N GLN A 136 1.90 -5.23 24.93
CA GLN A 136 1.26 -6.34 25.64
C GLN A 136 2.26 -7.31 26.29
N ALA A 137 3.50 -7.43 25.79
CA ALA A 137 4.51 -8.28 26.40
C ALA A 137 4.95 -7.71 27.76
N ALA A 138 5.18 -6.39 27.83
CA ALA A 138 5.55 -5.69 29.06
C ALA A 138 4.45 -5.72 30.15
N ARG A 139 3.17 -5.84 29.77
CA ARG A 139 2.05 -5.91 30.72
C ARG A 139 1.81 -7.30 31.30
N ARG A 140 2.27 -8.37 30.63
CA ARG A 140 2.11 -9.76 31.11
C ARG A 140 3.21 -10.20 32.07
N GLU A 141 4.36 -9.54 32.07
CA GLU A 141 5.46 -9.81 33.03
C GLU A 141 5.28 -9.06 34.36
N LEU A 142 4.30 -8.17 34.46
CA LEU A 142 4.01 -7.36 35.65
C LEU A 142 2.74 -7.79 36.41
N ALA A 143 2.14 -8.92 36.03
CA ALA A 143 0.95 -9.52 36.67
C ALA A 143 1.28 -10.94 37.14
#